data_AF-A0A820KJ51-F1
#
_entry.id   AF-A0A820KJ51-F1
#
_cell.length_a   1.000
_cell.length_b   1.000
_cell.length_c   1.000
_cell.angle_alpha   90.00
_cell.angle_beta   90.00
_cell.angle_gamma   90.00
#
_symmetry.space_group_name_H-M   'P 1'
#
loop_
_entity.id
_entity.type
_entity.pdbx_description
1 polymer ?
#
loop_
_entity_poly.entity_id
_entity_poly.type
_entity_poly.pdbx_seq_one_letter_code
_entity_poly.pdbx_strand_id
1 'polypeptide(L)'
;THTIFRIDKIQQIHDDHTDRLWKVHLTLVGNDNHELNTLTAHVRDEVNLAAPIRGWPQLAFILLKVGEPAKAKTLYKILLQKASSDKERSDYNHYLGWAYDVMGEYSKALSSYEQSLEIGKIALPPNHPDLATSYNNIGTVYYSMGEYSKALSSYERSLEIGKIALPSNHPDLATSYCNIGS
;
A
#
# COMPACT_ATOMS: atom_id res chain seq x y z
N THR A 1 -6.70 0.61 -20.09
CA THR A 1 -5.64 0.29 -21.08
C THR A 1 -4.39 0.98 -20.60
N HIS A 2 -3.35 0.25 -20.18
CA HIS A 2 -2.12 0.90 -19.73
C HIS A 2 -1.20 1.10 -20.94
N THR A 3 -0.81 2.35 -21.15
CA THR A 3 0.11 2.77 -22.20
C THR A 3 1.53 2.52 -21.69
N ILE A 4 2.19 1.49 -22.22
CA ILE A 4 3.54 1.09 -21.82
C ILE A 4 4.50 1.57 -22.89
N PHE A 5 5.61 2.18 -22.47
CA PHE A 5 6.64 2.66 -23.38
C PHE A 5 7.89 1.79 -23.26
N ARG A 6 8.49 1.45 -24.40
CA ARG A 6 9.83 0.85 -24.49
C ARG A 6 10.84 1.93 -24.81
N ILE A 7 12.00 1.89 -24.14
CA ILE A 7 13.15 2.70 -24.55
C ILE A 7 13.74 2.06 -25.80
N ASP A 8 13.65 2.78 -26.92
CA ASP A 8 14.09 2.31 -28.23
C ASP A 8 15.55 2.71 -28.50
N LYS A 9 15.87 3.97 -28.21
CA LYS A 9 17.21 4.52 -28.47
C LYS A 9 17.59 5.57 -27.43
N ILE A 10 18.82 5.49 -26.95
CA ILE A 10 19.43 6.51 -26.10
C ILE A 10 20.59 7.13 -26.89
N GLN A 11 20.63 8.46 -27.01
CA GLN A 11 21.68 9.19 -27.72
C GLN A 11 22.24 10.30 -26.84
N GLN A 12 23.56 10.42 -26.75
CA GLN A 12 24.19 11.55 -26.07
C GLN A 12 24.05 12.79 -26.94
N ILE A 13 23.56 13.88 -26.37
CA ILE A 13 23.58 15.19 -27.01
C ILE A 13 24.90 15.83 -26.59
N HIS A 14 25.75 16.15 -27.56
CA HIS A 14 26.93 16.98 -27.33
C HIS A 14 26.50 18.43 -27.54
N ASP A 15 26.56 19.21 -26.47
CA ASP A 15 26.41 20.66 -26.49
C ASP A 15 27.69 21.24 -25.89
N ASP A 16 28.26 22.28 -26.50
CA ASP A 16 29.62 22.79 -26.28
C ASP A 16 29.88 23.31 -24.86
N HIS A 17 28.87 23.25 -23.98
CA HIS A 17 28.92 23.73 -22.61
C HIS A 17 28.53 22.72 -21.52
N THR A 18 28.06 21.50 -21.84
CA THR A 18 27.86 20.43 -20.83
C THR A 18 27.84 19.01 -21.42
N ASP A 19 28.80 18.16 -21.03
CA ASP A 19 29.02 16.79 -21.57
C ASP A 19 28.01 15.70 -21.16
N ARG A 20 26.89 16.04 -20.49
CA ARG A 20 26.02 15.02 -19.85
C ARG A 20 24.53 15.19 -20.12
N LEU A 21 24.16 15.46 -21.37
CA LEU A 21 22.76 15.40 -21.80
C LEU A 21 22.50 14.18 -22.68
N TRP A 22 21.41 13.47 -22.41
CA TRP A 22 21.00 12.27 -23.15
C TRP A 22 19.55 12.40 -23.61
N LYS A 23 19.31 12.13 -24.89
CA LYS A 23 17.99 12.03 -25.48
C LYS A 23 17.54 10.58 -25.50
N VAL A 24 16.37 10.31 -24.91
CA VAL A 24 15.76 8.98 -24.86
C VAL A 24 14.53 8.97 -25.76
N HIS A 25 14.53 8.10 -26.78
CA HIS A 25 13.37 7.86 -27.64
C HIS A 25 12.53 6.72 -27.04
N LEU A 26 11.26 7.00 -26.80
CA LEU A 26 10.28 6.06 -26.24
C LEU A 26 9.26 5.69 -27.32
N THR A 27 9.00 4.39 -27.47
CA THR A 27 7.99 3.86 -28.41
C THR A 27 6.83 3.27 -27.62
N LEU A 28 5.60 3.63 -28.01
CA LEU A 28 4.38 3.09 -27.42
C LEU A 28 4.20 1.61 -27.81
N VAL A 29 4.05 0.73 -26.83
CA VAL A 29 3.85 -0.70 -27.04
C VAL A 29 2.47 -1.12 -26.50
N GLY A 30 1.66 -1.73 -27.37
CA GLY A 30 0.35 -2.28 -27.03
C GLY A 30 0.43 -3.57 -26.21
N ASN A 31 -0.74 -4.03 -25.72
CA ASN A 31 -0.88 -5.17 -24.81
C ASN A 31 -0.46 -6.55 -25.39
N ASP A 32 -0.06 -6.63 -26.66
CA ASP A 32 0.18 -7.90 -27.36
C ASP A 32 1.66 -8.31 -27.37
N ASN A 33 2.52 -7.61 -26.62
CA ASN A 33 3.96 -7.85 -26.66
C ASN A 33 4.39 -9.03 -25.76
N HIS A 34 4.85 -10.10 -26.42
CA HIS A 34 5.34 -11.34 -25.81
C HIS A 34 6.47 -11.10 -24.79
N GLU A 35 7.43 -10.21 -25.05
CA GLU A 35 8.56 -9.95 -24.14
C GLU A 35 8.13 -9.30 -22.83
N LEU A 36 7.11 -8.44 -22.87
CA LEU A 36 6.53 -7.83 -21.67
C LEU A 36 5.77 -8.88 -20.84
N ASN A 37 5.09 -9.81 -21.50
CA ASN A 37 4.47 -10.96 -20.85
C ASN A 37 5.52 -11.89 -20.24
N THR A 38 6.66 -12.10 -20.91
CA THR A 38 7.79 -12.87 -20.40
C THR A 38 8.44 -12.20 -19.19
N LEU A 39 8.65 -10.87 -19.21
CA LEU A 39 9.19 -10.12 -18.06
C LEU A 39 8.21 -10.13 -16.89
N THR A 40 6.91 -9.99 -17.18
CA THR A 40 5.84 -10.13 -16.18
C THR A 40 5.79 -11.54 -15.58
N ALA A 41 6.06 -12.57 -16.38
CA ALA A 41 6.17 -13.95 -15.91
C ALA A 41 7.46 -14.16 -15.09
N HIS A 42 8.59 -13.58 -15.48
CA HIS A 42 9.84 -13.66 -14.74
C HIS A 42 9.76 -13.01 -13.36
N VAL A 43 9.20 -11.78 -13.28
CA VAL A 43 8.93 -11.13 -11.98
C VAL A 43 7.95 -11.95 -11.14
N ARG A 44 6.97 -12.62 -11.77
CA ARG A 44 6.05 -13.52 -11.08
C ARG A 44 6.75 -14.75 -10.51
N ASP A 45 7.73 -15.30 -11.23
CA ASP A 45 8.49 -16.49 -10.83
C ASP A 45 9.59 -16.18 -9.80
N GLU A 46 10.22 -15.01 -9.85
CA GLU A 46 11.19 -14.57 -8.82
C GLU A 46 10.51 -14.26 -7.47
N VAL A 47 9.27 -13.77 -7.51
CA VAL A 47 8.48 -13.44 -6.31
C VAL A 47 7.79 -14.70 -5.71
N ASN A 48 8.00 -15.89 -6.29
CA ASN A 48 7.45 -17.18 -5.83
C ASN A 48 8.23 -17.84 -4.68
N LEU A 49 9.23 -17.16 -4.08
CA LEU A 49 9.92 -17.61 -2.88
C LEU A 49 9.06 -17.37 -1.62
N ALA A 50 8.23 -18.36 -1.28
CA ALA A 50 7.73 -18.71 0.06
C ALA A 50 7.18 -17.62 1.02
N ALA A 51 6.59 -16.53 0.52
CA ALA A 51 5.82 -15.57 1.34
C ALA A 51 4.29 -15.75 1.20
N PRO A 52 3.49 -15.43 2.23
CA PRO A 52 2.03 -15.58 2.24
C PRO A 52 1.30 -14.65 1.24
N ILE A 53 2.00 -13.76 0.55
CA ILE A 53 1.47 -12.89 -0.51
C ILE A 53 2.27 -13.21 -1.78
N ARG A 54 1.59 -13.61 -2.87
CA ARG A 54 2.23 -13.97 -4.16
C ARG A 54 1.93 -12.95 -5.25
N GLY A 55 2.88 -12.69 -6.14
CA GLY A 55 2.68 -11.90 -7.37
C GLY A 55 2.51 -10.40 -7.14
N TRP A 56 1.59 -9.77 -7.87
CA TRP A 56 1.42 -8.31 -7.88
C TRP A 56 1.17 -7.65 -6.52
N PRO A 57 0.35 -8.22 -5.60
CA PRO A 57 0.22 -7.68 -4.26
C PRO A 57 1.53 -7.65 -3.47
N GLN A 58 2.38 -8.67 -3.64
CA GLN A 58 3.69 -8.74 -2.98
C GLN A 58 4.65 -7.69 -3.53
N LEU A 59 4.66 -7.49 -4.85
CA LEU A 59 5.44 -6.41 -5.46
C LEU A 59 4.99 -5.04 -4.96
N ALA A 60 3.68 -4.79 -4.90
CA ALA A 60 3.13 -3.54 -4.40
C ALA A 60 3.49 -3.31 -2.92
N PHE A 61 3.46 -4.37 -2.11
CA PHE A 61 3.90 -4.33 -0.71
C PHE A 61 5.39 -3.98 -0.60
N ILE A 62 6.26 -4.64 -1.37
CA ILE A 62 7.71 -4.34 -1.37
C ILE A 62 7.95 -2.89 -1.78
N LEU A 63 7.22 -2.37 -2.77
CA LEU A 63 7.31 -0.97 -3.19
C LEU A 63 7.00 0.01 -2.04
N LEU A 64 6.04 -0.30 -1.17
CA LEU A 64 5.82 0.50 0.05
C LEU A 64 7.04 0.47 0.97
N LYS A 65 7.63 -0.71 1.19
CA LYS A 65 8.78 -0.88 2.09
C LYS A 65 10.05 -0.19 1.59
N VAL A 66 10.26 -0.11 0.27
CA VAL A 66 11.43 0.55 -0.32
C VAL A 66 11.23 2.05 -0.58
N GLY A 67 10.12 2.64 -0.10
CA GLY A 67 9.88 4.08 -0.20
C GLY A 67 9.36 4.54 -1.57
N GLU A 68 8.67 3.67 -2.29
CA GLU A 68 8.07 3.94 -3.60
C GLU A 68 6.52 3.93 -3.55
N PRO A 69 5.88 4.74 -2.68
CA PRO A 69 4.46 4.63 -2.38
C PRO A 69 3.56 5.00 -3.57
N ALA A 70 4.02 5.88 -4.48
CA ALA A 70 3.26 6.23 -5.67
C ALA A 70 3.08 5.04 -6.64
N LYS A 71 4.12 4.21 -6.77
CA LYS A 71 4.08 2.99 -7.59
C LYS A 71 3.21 1.93 -6.93
N ALA A 72 3.38 1.72 -5.63
CA ALA A 72 2.54 0.82 -4.84
C ALA A 72 1.05 1.19 -4.92
N LYS A 73 0.72 2.47 -4.71
CA LYS A 73 -0.64 3.02 -4.87
C LYS A 73 -1.23 2.65 -6.22
N THR A 74 -0.49 2.84 -7.30
CA THR A 74 -0.96 2.56 -8.66
C THR A 74 -1.31 1.09 -8.83
N LEU A 75 -0.45 0.18 -8.34
CA LEU A 75 -0.71 -1.25 -8.38
C LEU A 75 -1.93 -1.64 -7.53
N TYR A 76 -2.04 -1.15 -6.29
CA TYR A 76 -3.18 -1.48 -5.45
C TYR A 76 -4.51 -0.96 -5.98
N LYS A 77 -4.54 0.19 -6.70
CA LYS A 77 -5.78 0.64 -7.39
C LYS A 77 -6.20 -0.33 -8.50
N ILE A 78 -5.24 -0.88 -9.26
CA ILE A 78 -5.53 -1.87 -10.31
C ILE A 78 -5.98 -3.19 -9.68
N LEU A 79 -5.31 -3.62 -8.61
CA LEU A 79 -5.65 -4.84 -7.88
C LEU A 79 -7.05 -4.74 -7.26
N LEU A 80 -7.41 -3.60 -6.70
CA LEU A 80 -8.74 -3.33 -6.15
C LEU A 80 -9.85 -3.45 -7.21
N GLN A 81 -9.62 -2.93 -8.43
CA GLN A 81 -10.57 -3.08 -9.54
C GLN A 81 -10.76 -4.54 -9.97
N LYS A 82 -9.75 -5.38 -9.76
CA LYS A 82 -9.74 -6.80 -10.12
C LYS A 82 -10.06 -7.72 -8.94
N ALA A 83 -10.32 -7.16 -7.75
CA ALA A 83 -10.53 -7.94 -6.54
C ALA A 83 -11.78 -8.82 -6.68
N SER A 84 -11.59 -10.11 -6.44
CA SER A 84 -12.60 -11.15 -6.60
C SER A 84 -13.32 -11.46 -5.29
N SER A 85 -12.72 -11.11 -4.16
CA SER A 85 -13.25 -11.34 -2.82
C SER A 85 -13.23 -10.08 -1.95
N ASP A 86 -14.08 -10.05 -0.94
CA ASP A 86 -14.10 -8.97 0.05
C ASP A 86 -12.82 -8.94 0.89
N LYS A 87 -12.21 -10.11 1.14
CA LYS A 87 -10.91 -10.18 1.77
C LYS A 87 -9.85 -9.42 0.96
N GLU A 88 -9.76 -9.68 -0.35
CA GLU A 88 -8.83 -8.96 -1.23
C GLU A 88 -9.12 -7.45 -1.25
N ARG A 89 -10.40 -7.06 -1.32
CA ARG A 89 -10.79 -5.64 -1.26
C ARG A 89 -10.35 -4.98 0.03
N SER A 90 -10.54 -5.65 1.16
CA SER A 90 -10.09 -5.17 2.47
C SER A 90 -8.58 -4.99 2.50
N ASP A 91 -7.83 -6.03 2.12
CA ASP A 91 -6.37 -6.03 2.11
C ASP A 91 -5.83 -4.89 1.20
N TYR A 92 -6.37 -4.74 -0.01
CA TYR A 92 -5.92 -3.70 -0.94
C TYR A 92 -6.29 -2.28 -0.49
N ASN A 93 -7.46 -2.10 0.13
CA ASN A 93 -7.85 -0.83 0.72
C ASN A 93 -6.95 -0.46 1.91
N HIS A 94 -6.58 -1.43 2.75
CA HIS A 94 -5.61 -1.21 3.81
C HIS A 94 -4.27 -0.71 3.26
N TYR A 95 -3.71 -1.38 2.25
CA TYR A 95 -2.44 -0.97 1.65
C TYR A 95 -2.53 0.34 0.86
N LEU A 96 -3.67 0.66 0.25
CA LEU A 96 -3.92 1.98 -0.32
C LEU A 96 -3.92 3.07 0.75
N GLY A 97 -4.55 2.80 1.90
CA GLY A 97 -4.51 3.67 3.07
C GLY A 97 -3.08 4.01 3.45
N TRP A 98 -2.23 2.99 3.56
CA TRP A 98 -0.82 3.17 3.88
C TRP A 98 -0.07 3.98 2.81
N ALA A 99 -0.30 3.66 1.53
CA ALA A 99 0.33 4.40 0.44
C ALA A 99 -0.05 5.89 0.45
N TYR A 100 -1.33 6.21 0.69
CA TYR A 100 -1.79 7.59 0.78
C TYR A 100 -1.25 8.32 2.00
N ASP A 101 -1.19 7.65 3.15
CA ASP A 101 -0.69 8.21 4.40
C ASP A 101 0.78 8.65 4.27
N VAL A 102 1.63 7.75 3.75
CA VAL A 102 3.05 8.05 3.48
C VAL A 102 3.22 9.20 2.47
N MET A 103 2.25 9.38 1.57
CA MET A 103 2.24 10.48 0.59
C MET A 103 1.63 11.79 1.14
N GLY A 104 1.14 11.82 2.39
CA GLY A 104 0.44 12.97 2.98
C GLY A 104 -0.96 13.21 2.42
N GLU A 105 -1.52 12.26 1.67
CA GLU A 105 -2.87 12.34 1.11
C GLU A 105 -3.93 11.87 2.15
N TYR A 106 -3.94 12.50 3.33
CA TYR A 106 -4.63 12.00 4.54
C TYR A 106 -6.12 11.71 4.36
N SER A 107 -6.89 12.55 3.66
CA SER A 107 -8.32 12.29 3.43
C SER A 107 -8.56 11.01 2.62
N LYS A 108 -7.67 10.67 1.68
CA LYS A 108 -7.76 9.44 0.90
C LYS A 108 -7.26 8.24 1.70
N ALA A 109 -6.26 8.45 2.56
CA ALA A 109 -5.78 7.43 3.49
C ALA A 109 -6.92 6.99 4.43
N LEU A 110 -7.59 7.96 5.06
CA LEU A 110 -8.73 7.74 5.94
C LEU A 110 -9.85 6.97 5.22
N SER A 111 -10.29 7.45 4.06
CA SER A 111 -11.34 6.78 3.28
C SER A 111 -10.97 5.33 2.91
N SER A 112 -9.71 5.06 2.59
CA SER A 112 -9.26 3.70 2.26
C SER A 112 -9.22 2.80 3.49
N TYR A 113 -8.72 3.29 4.63
CA TYR A 113 -8.73 2.54 5.88
C TYR A 113 -10.14 2.28 6.40
N GLU A 114 -11.06 3.24 6.28
CA GLU A 114 -12.47 3.07 6.64
C GLU A 114 -13.15 2.00 5.79
N GLN A 115 -12.92 1.97 4.48
CA GLN A 115 -13.43 0.90 3.62
C GLN A 115 -12.88 -0.47 4.00
N SER A 116 -11.58 -0.58 4.32
CA SER A 116 -11.00 -1.83 4.82
C SER A 116 -11.63 -2.26 6.15
N LEU A 117 -11.81 -1.31 7.07
CA LEU A 117 -12.42 -1.57 8.38
C LEU A 117 -13.88 -2.01 8.26
N GLU A 118 -14.67 -1.38 7.37
CA GLU A 118 -16.07 -1.76 7.14
C GLU A 118 -16.20 -3.19 6.61
N ILE A 119 -15.36 -3.56 5.63
CA ILE A 119 -15.32 -4.92 5.12
C ILE A 119 -14.86 -5.90 6.22
N GLY A 120 -13.82 -5.53 6.97
CA GLY A 120 -13.31 -6.33 8.08
C GLY A 120 -14.37 -6.60 9.14
N LYS A 121 -15.17 -5.59 9.52
CA LYS A 121 -16.27 -5.74 10.50
C LYS A 121 -17.34 -6.75 10.07
N ILE A 122 -17.55 -6.90 8.77
CA ILE A 122 -18.51 -7.87 8.22
C ILE A 122 -17.89 -9.27 8.19
N ALA A 123 -16.61 -9.37 7.81
CA ALA A 123 -15.94 -10.64 7.54
C ALA A 123 -15.28 -11.30 8.76
N LEU A 124 -14.98 -10.53 9.81
CA LEU A 124 -14.15 -10.97 10.94
C LEU A 124 -14.92 -10.87 12.28
N PRO A 125 -14.55 -11.68 13.28
CA PRO A 125 -15.02 -11.49 14.65
C PRO A 125 -14.73 -10.06 15.16
N PRO A 126 -15.58 -9.48 16.02
CA PRO A 126 -15.39 -8.12 16.53
C PRO A 126 -14.06 -7.87 17.27
N ASN A 127 -13.45 -8.94 17.80
CA ASN A 127 -12.17 -8.91 18.49
C ASN A 127 -10.99 -9.34 17.60
N HIS A 128 -11.12 -9.34 16.27
CA HIS A 128 -10.03 -9.74 15.40
C HIS A 128 -8.89 -8.69 15.40
N PRO A 129 -7.61 -9.08 15.52
CA PRO A 129 -6.47 -8.16 15.55
C PRO A 129 -6.41 -7.17 14.38
N ASP A 130 -6.75 -7.60 13.16
CA ASP A 130 -6.78 -6.73 11.97
C ASP A 130 -7.72 -5.52 12.11
N LEU A 131 -8.79 -5.64 12.92
CA LEU A 131 -9.67 -4.51 13.24
C LEU A 131 -8.94 -3.51 14.14
N ALA A 132 -8.17 -3.98 15.12
CA ALA A 132 -7.33 -3.12 15.95
C ALA A 132 -6.30 -2.38 15.10
N THR A 133 -5.58 -3.09 14.21
CA THR A 133 -4.62 -2.46 13.29
C THR A 133 -5.27 -1.37 12.43
N SER A 134 -6.48 -1.61 11.92
CA SER A 134 -7.20 -0.63 11.11
C SER A 134 -7.57 0.62 11.92
N TYR A 135 -8.06 0.45 13.16
CA TYR A 135 -8.33 1.57 14.07
C TYR A 135 -7.06 2.34 14.43
N ASN A 136 -5.95 1.65 14.67
CA ASN A 136 -4.68 2.29 14.95
C ASN A 136 -4.22 3.17 13.77
N ASN A 137 -4.28 2.66 12.55
CA ASN A 137 -3.89 3.41 11.37
C ASN A 137 -4.79 4.63 11.12
N ILE A 138 -6.10 4.50 11.34
CA ILE A 138 -7.04 5.63 11.31
C ILE A 138 -6.65 6.68 12.36
N GLY A 139 -6.28 6.24 13.56
CA GLY A 139 -5.77 7.13 14.61
C GLY A 139 -4.51 7.88 14.19
N THR A 140 -3.56 7.21 13.54
CA THR A 140 -2.33 7.82 13.01
C THR A 140 -2.59 8.86 11.93
N VAL A 141 -3.55 8.60 11.04
CA VAL A 141 -3.96 9.58 10.02
C VAL A 141 -4.59 10.80 10.68
N TYR A 142 -5.51 10.62 11.64
CA TYR A 142 -6.10 11.74 12.38
C TYR A 142 -5.06 12.55 13.17
N TYR A 143 -4.09 11.87 13.79
CA TYR A 143 -2.99 12.53 14.49
C TYR A 143 -2.18 13.40 13.52
N SER A 144 -1.84 12.87 12.34
CA SER A 144 -1.12 13.61 11.29
C SER A 144 -1.90 14.81 10.76
N MET A 145 -3.24 14.79 10.85
CA MET A 145 -4.11 15.91 10.52
C MET A 145 -4.30 16.92 11.67
N GLY A 146 -3.76 16.67 12.87
CA GLY A 146 -3.98 17.49 14.06
C GLY A 146 -5.33 17.27 14.75
N GLU A 147 -6.07 16.22 14.35
CA GLU A 147 -7.40 15.88 14.88
C GLU A 147 -7.29 14.97 16.12
N TYR A 148 -6.59 15.44 17.15
CA TYR A 148 -6.14 14.62 18.27
C TYR A 148 -7.27 13.89 19.03
N SER A 149 -8.45 14.51 19.18
CA SER A 149 -9.59 13.84 19.84
C SER A 149 -10.09 12.62 19.06
N LYS A 150 -10.09 12.69 17.72
CA LYS A 150 -10.47 11.56 16.86
C LYS A 150 -9.37 10.50 16.83
N ALA A 151 -8.11 10.94 16.86
CA ALA A 151 -6.96 10.04 16.98
C ALA A 151 -7.03 9.21 18.27
N LEU A 152 -7.20 9.88 19.41
CA LEU A 152 -7.33 9.25 20.72
C LEU A 152 -8.47 8.21 20.73
N SER A 153 -9.67 8.60 20.29
CA SER A 153 -10.81 7.68 20.23
C SER A 153 -10.53 6.44 19.36
N SER A 154 -9.80 6.60 18.27
CA SER A 154 -9.41 5.49 17.38
C SER A 154 -8.37 4.58 18.04
N TYR A 155 -7.36 5.16 18.72
CA TYR A 155 -6.36 4.39 19.45
C TYR A 155 -6.95 3.64 20.65
N GLU A 156 -7.87 4.24 21.38
CA GLU A 156 -8.59 3.57 22.48
C GLU A 156 -9.38 2.36 21.98
N ARG A 157 -10.04 2.50 20.83
CA ARG A 157 -10.76 1.38 20.21
C ARG A 157 -9.80 0.27 19.75
N SER A 158 -8.66 0.63 19.16
CA SER A 158 -7.60 -0.33 18.83
C SER A 158 -7.14 -1.09 20.07
N LEU A 159 -6.87 -0.38 21.17
CA LEU A 159 -6.41 -0.97 22.43
C LEU A 159 -7.46 -1.89 23.05
N GLU A 160 -8.74 -1.52 23.01
CA GLU A 160 -9.85 -2.35 23.50
C GLU A 160 -9.88 -3.72 22.80
N ILE A 161 -9.84 -3.70 21.46
CA ILE A 161 -9.81 -4.94 20.65
C ILE A 161 -8.54 -5.73 20.94
N GLY A 162 -7.38 -5.07 20.92
CA GLY A 162 -6.08 -5.70 21.16
C GLY A 162 -6.00 -6.40 22.51
N LYS A 163 -6.55 -5.80 23.59
CA LYS A 163 -6.57 -6.40 24.93
C LYS A 163 -7.35 -7.71 25.01
N ILE A 164 -8.37 -7.87 24.17
CA ILE A 164 -9.17 -9.10 24.09
C ILE A 164 -8.49 -10.13 23.20
N ALA A 165 -7.87 -9.67 22.11
CA ALA A 165 -7.35 -10.53 21.05
C ALA A 165 -5.94 -11.07 21.30
N LEU A 166 -5.13 -10.34 22.08
CA LEU A 166 -3.69 -10.56 22.19
C LEU A 166 -3.26 -10.81 23.65
N PRO A 167 -2.17 -11.56 23.88
CA PRO A 167 -1.53 -11.65 25.19
C PRO A 167 -1.14 -10.28 25.73
N SER A 168 -1.16 -10.11 27.06
CA SER A 168 -0.87 -8.82 27.71
C SER A 168 0.53 -8.26 27.44
N ASN A 169 1.47 -9.09 27.00
CA ASN A 169 2.84 -8.70 26.64
C ASN A 169 3.05 -8.50 25.13
N HIS A 170 1.99 -8.48 24.32
CA HIS A 170 2.09 -8.33 22.88
C HIS A 170 2.59 -6.91 22.50
N PRO A 171 3.57 -6.77 21.58
CA PRO A 171 4.12 -5.47 21.17
C PRO A 171 3.07 -4.47 20.68
N ASP A 172 2.03 -4.93 19.98
CA ASP A 172 0.96 -4.05 19.48
C ASP A 172 0.19 -3.30 20.59
N LEU A 173 0.10 -3.88 21.79
CA LEU A 173 -0.46 -3.19 22.95
C LEU A 173 0.43 -2.04 23.38
N ALA A 174 1.75 -2.24 23.39
CA ALA A 174 2.72 -1.19 23.71
C ALA A 174 2.67 -0.06 22.68
N THR A 175 2.55 -0.39 21.39
CA THR A 175 2.34 0.61 20.32
C THR A 175 1.07 1.43 20.56
N SER A 176 -0.05 0.77 20.89
CA SER A 176 -1.31 1.46 21.18
C SER A 176 -1.19 2.39 22.40
N TYR A 177 -0.52 1.96 23.48
CA TYR A 177 -0.27 2.82 24.64
C TYR A 177 0.64 4.01 24.32
N CYS A 178 1.68 3.81 23.51
CA CYS A 178 2.57 4.87 23.07
C CYS A 178 1.80 5.93 22.26
N ASN A 179 0.94 5.48 21.33
CA ASN A 179 0.13 6.35 20.50
C ASN A 179 -0.91 7.15 21.31
N ILE A 180 -1.45 6.58 22.39
CA ILE A 180 -2.35 7.29 23.32
C ILE A 180 -1.60 8.34 24.17
N GLY A 181 -0.34 8.06 24.51
CA GLY A 181 0.48 8.96 25.32
C GLY A 181 1.21 10.07 24.55
N SER A 182 1.15 10.06 23.22
CA SER A 182 1.81 11.02 22.30
C SER A 182 0.96 12.26 22.04
#